data_AF-L1P8V3-F1
#
_entry.id   AF-L1P8V3-F1
#
_cell.length_a   1.000
_cell.length_b   1.000
_cell.length_c   1.000
_cell.angle_alpha   90.00
_cell.angle_beta   90.00
_cell.angle_gamma   90.00
#
_symmetry.space_group_name_H-M   'P 1'
#
loop_
_entity.id
_entity.type
_entity.pdbx_description
1 polymer ?
#
loop_
_entity_poly.entity_id
_entity_poly.type
_entity_poly.pdbx_seq_one_letter_code
_entity_poly.pdbx_strand_id
1 'polypeptide(L)'
;MKTLIYSILILIGALAVAACANDVLPKPKGGLRLDYPQAAYSRVTDLPNCPFTFEANTLSAIEHKANSCDVNINYPTMKATIYLTYKNVDGNIRKLLTDAQNFTYKHTVKADNIAATTFVNDTTKVYGMFYQVYGNAASQSQFYATDSVKHFISGSIYFNVEPNYDSVQPASNYLQKDMRRIMETLRWK
;
A
#
# COMPACT_ATOMS: atom_id res chain seq x y z
N MET A 1 -51.85 -18.44 54.10
CA MET A 1 -51.84 -18.44 52.62
C MET A 1 -51.70 -17.04 52.03
N LYS A 2 -52.56 -16.07 52.36
CA LYS A 2 -52.47 -14.70 51.80
C LYS A 2 -51.13 -14.01 52.07
N THR A 3 -50.59 -14.12 53.28
CA THR A 3 -49.27 -13.56 53.66
C THR A 3 -48.11 -14.15 52.85
N LEU A 4 -48.14 -15.46 52.58
CA LEU A 4 -47.14 -16.15 51.75
C LEU A 4 -47.16 -15.67 50.28
N ILE A 5 -48.36 -15.38 49.76
CA ILE A 5 -48.57 -14.88 48.39
C ILE A 5 -48.04 -13.44 48.26
N TYR A 6 -48.24 -12.59 49.26
CA TYR A 6 -47.68 -11.23 49.27
C TYR A 6 -46.14 -11.23 49.35
N SER A 7 -45.55 -12.14 50.14
CA SER A 7 -44.09 -12.30 50.21
C SER A 7 -43.49 -12.73 48.87
N ILE A 8 -44.16 -13.64 48.14
CA ILE A 8 -43.74 -14.08 46.80
C ILE A 8 -43.88 -12.95 45.78
N LEU A 9 -44.97 -12.17 45.82
CA LEU A 9 -45.16 -11.03 44.91
C LEU A 9 -44.09 -9.93 45.12
N ILE A 10 -43.72 -9.66 46.38
CA ILE A 10 -42.67 -8.69 46.72
C ILE A 10 -41.30 -9.17 46.25
N LEU A 11 -41.01 -10.46 46.38
CA LEU A 11 -39.75 -11.05 45.91
C LEU A 11 -39.64 -11.00 44.38
N ILE A 12 -40.73 -11.31 43.66
CA ILE A 12 -40.78 -11.21 42.19
C ILE A 12 -40.63 -9.75 41.72
N GLY A 13 -41.24 -8.81 42.43
CA GLY A 13 -41.06 -7.37 42.16
C GLY A 13 -39.61 -6.90 42.37
N ALA A 14 -38.93 -7.44 43.38
CA ALA A 14 -37.53 -7.10 43.67
C ALA A 14 -36.54 -7.68 42.63
N LEU A 15 -36.81 -8.86 42.06
CA LEU A 15 -35.97 -9.41 40.98
C LEU A 15 -36.14 -8.65 39.65
N ALA A 16 -37.30 -8.05 39.38
CA ALA A 16 -37.55 -7.33 38.14
C ALA A 16 -36.76 -6.01 38.01
N VAL A 17 -36.39 -5.37 39.13
CA VAL A 17 -35.58 -4.14 39.13
C VAL A 17 -34.07 -4.38 39.06
N ALA A 18 -33.60 -5.62 39.26
CA ALA A 18 -32.18 -5.97 39.21
C ALA A 18 -31.66 -6.35 37.80
N ALA A 19 -32.55 -6.46 36.80
CA ALA A 19 -32.21 -6.95 35.46
C ALA A 19 -31.70 -5.87 34.49
N CYS A 20 -31.69 -4.59 34.87
CA CYS A 20 -31.22 -3.49 34.02
C CYS A 20 -29.74 -3.18 34.25
N ALA A 21 -28.87 -4.15 33.97
CA ALA A 21 -27.46 -3.86 33.71
C ALA A 21 -27.32 -3.55 32.21
N ASN A 22 -27.47 -2.27 31.85
CA ASN A 22 -27.13 -1.83 30.49
C ASN A 22 -25.61 -1.83 30.38
N ASP A 23 -25.05 -2.90 29.80
CA ASP A 23 -23.66 -2.89 29.33
C ASP A 23 -23.52 -1.77 28.30
N VAL A 24 -23.09 -0.60 28.77
CA VAL A 24 -22.66 0.51 27.93
C VAL A 24 -21.36 0.07 27.27
N LEU A 25 -21.50 -0.58 26.10
CA LEU A 25 -20.39 -0.79 25.21
C LEU A 25 -19.78 0.58 24.90
N PRO A 26 -18.52 0.85 25.29
CA PRO A 26 -17.90 2.13 25.02
C PRO A 26 -17.87 2.34 23.51
N LYS A 27 -18.36 3.49 23.05
CA LYS A 27 -18.35 3.86 21.64
C LYS A 27 -16.91 3.68 21.11
N PRO A 28 -16.70 2.97 19.98
CA PRO A 28 -15.37 2.81 19.42
C PRO A 28 -14.75 4.19 19.19
N LYS A 29 -13.51 4.37 19.63
CA LYS A 29 -12.78 5.64 19.44
C LYS A 29 -12.70 5.90 17.94
N GLY A 30 -13.36 6.98 17.49
CA GLY A 30 -13.30 7.38 16.09
C GLY A 30 -11.88 7.80 15.74
N GLY A 31 -11.22 7.05 14.86
CA GLY A 31 -9.95 7.47 14.25
C GLY A 31 -10.17 8.68 13.35
N LEU A 32 -9.12 9.49 13.16
CA LEU A 32 -9.14 10.57 12.19
C LEU A 32 -9.25 9.96 10.79
N ARG A 33 -10.29 10.30 10.03
CA ARG A 33 -10.38 9.90 8.62
C ARG A 33 -9.33 10.68 7.83
N LEU A 34 -8.27 10.01 7.41
CA LEU A 34 -7.29 10.58 6.51
C LEU A 34 -7.92 10.63 5.11
N ASP A 35 -8.11 11.84 4.60
CA ASP A 35 -8.53 12.09 3.22
C ASP A 35 -7.41 12.83 2.50
N TYR A 36 -7.15 12.41 1.27
CA TYR A 36 -6.06 12.96 0.45
C TYR A 36 -6.66 13.66 -0.76
N PRO A 37 -6.09 14.80 -1.17
CA PRO A 37 -6.58 15.52 -2.34
C PRO A 37 -6.48 14.63 -3.59
N GLN A 38 -7.31 14.91 -4.58
CA GLN A 38 -7.31 14.16 -5.83
C GLN A 38 -5.93 14.23 -6.50
N ALA A 39 -5.42 13.07 -6.92
CA ALA A 39 -4.15 12.98 -7.62
C ALA A 39 -4.20 13.70 -8.98
N ALA A 40 -3.20 14.54 -9.22
CA ALA A 40 -2.87 15.06 -10.54
C ALA A 40 -1.49 14.54 -10.92
N TYR A 41 -1.26 14.31 -12.21
CA TYR A 41 -0.04 13.65 -12.68
C TYR A 41 0.70 14.53 -13.68
N SER A 42 2.02 14.59 -13.56
CA SER A 42 2.91 15.23 -14.52
C SER A 42 3.96 14.24 -15.00
N ARG A 43 4.36 14.38 -16.27
CA ARG A 43 5.43 13.55 -16.83
C ARG A 43 6.77 13.98 -16.26
N VAL A 44 7.53 13.01 -15.79
CA VAL A 44 8.89 13.21 -15.28
C VAL A 44 9.86 13.08 -16.45
N THR A 45 10.36 14.22 -16.93
CA THR A 45 11.35 14.29 -18.02
C THR A 45 12.76 14.61 -17.54
N ASP A 46 12.88 15.17 -16.33
CA ASP A 46 14.09 15.84 -15.86
C ASP A 46 15.07 14.89 -15.14
N LEU A 47 15.05 13.60 -15.53
CA LEU A 47 15.99 12.59 -15.04
C LEU A 47 17.19 12.54 -15.98
N PRO A 48 18.34 13.11 -15.59
CA PRO A 48 19.51 13.18 -16.47
C PRO A 48 20.02 11.78 -16.78
N ASN A 49 20.20 11.48 -18.08
CA ASN A 49 20.78 10.24 -18.59
C ASN A 49 20.04 8.93 -18.24
N CYS A 50 18.78 8.99 -17.81
CA CYS A 50 17.99 7.79 -17.53
C CYS A 50 17.17 7.32 -18.73
N PRO A 51 17.16 6.01 -19.05
CA PRO A 51 16.56 5.46 -20.26
C PRO A 51 15.05 5.19 -20.11
N PHE A 52 14.38 5.95 -19.26
CA PHE A 52 12.93 5.82 -19.07
C PHE A 52 12.28 7.14 -18.69
N THR A 53 10.96 7.18 -18.83
CA THR A 53 10.07 8.26 -18.37
C THR A 53 8.82 7.65 -17.78
N PHE A 54 8.13 8.38 -16.90
CA PHE A 54 6.88 7.96 -16.28
C PHE A 54 6.11 9.21 -15.81
N GLU A 55 4.87 9.02 -15.35
CA GLU A 55 4.11 10.07 -14.70
C GLU A 55 4.13 9.90 -13.18
N ALA A 56 4.34 11.00 -12.46
CA ALA A 56 4.35 11.05 -11.02
C ALA A 56 3.26 12.00 -10.51
N ASN A 57 2.83 11.79 -9.27
CA ASN A 57 1.85 12.66 -8.64
C ASN A 57 2.46 14.05 -8.37
N THR A 58 1.74 15.12 -8.67
CA THR A 58 2.20 16.50 -8.41
C THR A 58 2.33 16.84 -6.93
N LEU A 59 1.73 16.03 -6.05
CA LEU A 59 1.87 16.14 -4.60
C LEU A 59 3.15 15.48 -4.05
N SER A 60 3.87 14.76 -4.91
CA SER A 60 5.10 14.08 -4.54
C SER A 60 6.33 14.93 -4.81
N ALA A 61 7.36 14.74 -4.00
CA ALA A 61 8.69 15.29 -4.24
C ALA A 61 9.58 14.20 -4.84
N ILE A 62 10.16 14.48 -6.01
CA ILE A 62 11.05 13.54 -6.70
C ILE A 62 12.50 13.86 -6.33
N GLU A 63 13.18 12.87 -5.78
CA GLU A 63 14.61 12.92 -5.48
C GLU A 63 15.30 11.83 -6.31
N HIS A 64 16.43 12.17 -6.92
CA HIS A 64 17.27 11.23 -7.64
C HIS A 64 18.71 11.39 -7.17
N LYS A 65 19.46 10.28 -7.15
CA LYS A 65 20.88 10.33 -6.80
C LYS A 65 21.70 10.70 -8.04
N ALA A 66 22.70 11.56 -7.86
CA ALA A 66 23.68 11.82 -8.91
C ALA A 66 24.32 10.50 -9.36
N ASN A 67 24.41 10.27 -10.67
CA ASN A 67 24.98 9.06 -11.29
C ASN A 67 24.21 7.75 -11.05
N SER A 68 22.95 7.81 -10.59
CA SER A 68 22.06 6.65 -10.57
C SER A 68 20.72 7.01 -11.21
N CYS A 69 20.05 6.00 -11.77
CA CYS A 69 18.67 6.10 -12.23
C CYS A 69 17.66 5.58 -11.22
N ASP A 70 18.10 5.41 -9.97
CA ASP A 70 17.20 5.19 -8.84
C ASP A 70 16.50 6.50 -8.48
N VAL A 71 15.18 6.41 -8.29
CA VAL A 71 14.32 7.56 -8.04
C VAL A 71 13.50 7.32 -6.78
N ASN A 72 13.53 8.27 -5.87
CA ASN A 72 12.69 8.29 -4.68
C ASN A 72 11.55 9.29 -4.93
N ILE A 73 10.32 8.83 -4.76
CA ILE A 73 9.11 9.64 -4.91
C ILE A 73 8.50 9.77 -3.52
N ASN A 74 8.80 10.88 -2.86
CA ASN A 74 8.45 11.14 -1.46
C ASN A 74 7.05 11.75 -1.36
N TYR A 75 6.25 11.24 -0.42
CA TYR A 75 4.93 11.77 -0.05
C TYR A 75 4.97 12.19 1.43
N PRO A 76 5.41 13.42 1.75
CA PRO A 76 5.62 13.86 3.14
C PRO A 76 4.34 13.78 3.99
N THR A 77 3.19 14.14 3.42
CA THR A 77 1.87 14.10 4.10
C THR A 77 1.40 12.68 4.42
N MET A 78 1.89 11.68 3.68
CA MET A 78 1.58 10.26 3.86
C MET A 78 2.67 9.52 4.63
N LYS A 79 3.79 10.20 4.95
CA LYS A 79 4.99 9.62 5.57
C LYS A 79 5.46 8.36 4.83
N ALA A 80 5.47 8.42 3.51
CA ALA A 80 5.78 7.28 2.67
C ALA A 80 6.64 7.69 1.49
N THR A 81 7.38 6.72 0.96
CA THR A 81 8.23 6.88 -0.21
C THR A 81 7.99 5.72 -1.16
N ILE A 82 7.80 6.02 -2.45
CA ILE A 82 7.89 5.02 -3.51
C ILE A 82 9.34 5.02 -4.00
N TYR A 83 10.02 3.90 -3.83
CA TYR A 83 11.37 3.69 -4.34
C TYR A 83 11.31 3.02 -5.70
N LEU A 84 11.90 3.65 -6.70
CA LEU A 84 12.16 3.06 -8.01
C LEU A 84 13.64 2.72 -8.11
N THR A 85 13.95 1.48 -8.42
CA THR A 85 15.32 1.00 -8.62
C THR A 85 15.49 0.55 -10.06
N TYR A 86 16.48 1.12 -10.75
CA TYR A 86 16.77 0.81 -12.14
C TYR A 86 17.99 -0.10 -12.26
N LYS A 87 17.90 -1.10 -13.15
CA LYS A 87 19.01 -2.01 -13.48
C LYS A 87 19.05 -2.26 -14.98
N ASN A 88 20.27 -2.35 -15.52
CA ASN A 88 20.47 -2.88 -16.85
C ASN A 88 20.29 -4.40 -16.85
N VAL A 89 19.70 -4.92 -17.91
CA VAL A 89 19.62 -6.35 -18.20
C VAL A 89 20.83 -6.73 -19.06
N ASP A 90 21.65 -7.64 -18.54
CA ASP A 90 22.84 -8.16 -19.22
C ASP A 90 22.93 -9.67 -19.00
N GLY A 91 22.14 -10.42 -19.77
CA GLY A 91 22.02 -11.89 -19.65
C GLY A 91 21.42 -12.39 -18.32
N ASN A 92 21.08 -11.49 -17.40
CA ASN A 92 20.70 -11.78 -16.02
C ASN A 92 19.21 -11.56 -15.71
N ILE A 93 18.35 -11.43 -16.73
CA ILE A 93 16.92 -11.13 -16.55
C ILE A 93 16.21 -12.11 -15.62
N ARG A 94 16.51 -13.42 -15.73
CA ARG A 94 15.93 -14.45 -14.85
C ARG A 94 16.27 -14.21 -13.39
N LYS A 95 17.50 -13.78 -13.11
CA LYS A 95 17.94 -13.44 -11.75
C LYS A 95 17.20 -12.20 -11.24
N LEU A 96 17.10 -11.15 -12.05
CA LEU A 96 16.38 -9.92 -11.69
C LEU A 96 14.90 -10.18 -11.35
N LEU A 97 14.23 -11.02 -12.14
CA LEU A 97 12.85 -11.44 -11.91
C LEU A 97 12.72 -12.23 -10.59
N THR A 98 13.59 -13.21 -10.38
CA THR A 98 13.61 -14.01 -9.15
C THR A 98 13.91 -13.15 -7.92
N ASP A 99 14.87 -12.22 -8.01
CA ASP A 99 15.23 -11.32 -6.92
C ASP A 99 14.05 -10.40 -6.56
N ALA A 100 13.37 -9.82 -7.56
CA ALA A 100 12.19 -8.99 -7.34
C ALA A 100 11.05 -9.78 -6.69
N GLN A 101 10.78 -11.00 -7.18
CA GLN A 101 9.74 -11.86 -6.64
C GLN A 101 10.06 -12.30 -5.19
N ASN A 102 11.31 -12.69 -4.92
CA ASN A 102 11.76 -13.05 -3.58
C ASN A 102 11.69 -11.87 -2.61
N PHE A 103 12.03 -10.65 -3.07
CA PHE A 103 11.90 -9.44 -2.26
C PHE A 103 10.43 -9.22 -1.86
N THR A 104 9.49 -9.35 -2.80
CA THR A 104 8.07 -9.29 -2.48
C THR A 104 7.70 -10.30 -1.42
N TYR A 105 8.00 -11.59 -1.61
CA TYR A 105 7.60 -12.63 -0.64
C TYR A 105 8.28 -12.52 0.74
N LYS A 106 9.53 -12.03 0.82
CA LYS A 106 10.23 -11.85 2.10
C LYS A 106 9.64 -10.72 2.94
N HIS A 107 9.09 -9.68 2.32
CA HIS A 107 8.49 -8.54 3.02
C HIS A 107 7.00 -8.71 3.34
N THR A 108 6.41 -9.86 2.97
CA THR A 108 4.99 -10.18 3.15
C THR A 108 4.76 -11.29 4.17
N VAL A 109 5.75 -11.63 5.01
CA VAL A 109 5.64 -12.73 5.99
C VAL A 109 4.49 -12.53 6.99
N LYS A 110 4.03 -11.28 7.17
CA LYS A 110 2.85 -10.91 7.99
C LYS A 110 1.63 -10.47 7.15
N ALA A 111 1.66 -10.67 5.84
CA ALA A 111 0.55 -10.34 4.96
C ALA A 111 -0.55 -11.40 5.07
N ASP A 112 -1.79 -10.96 5.02
CA ASP A 112 -2.95 -11.84 5.00
C ASP A 112 -3.15 -12.43 3.60
N ASN A 113 -2.82 -11.66 2.55
CA ASN A 113 -2.93 -12.08 1.16
C ASN A 113 -2.00 -11.27 0.24
N ILE A 114 -1.59 -11.87 -0.89
CA ILE A 114 -0.85 -11.21 -1.97
C ILE A 114 -1.58 -11.46 -3.28
N ALA A 115 -2.08 -10.39 -3.91
CA ALA A 115 -2.62 -10.47 -5.27
C ALA A 115 -1.54 -10.06 -6.27
N ALA A 116 -1.25 -10.94 -7.23
CA ALA A 116 -0.32 -10.69 -8.33
C ALA A 116 -1.11 -10.46 -9.63
N THR A 117 -0.82 -9.36 -10.31
CA THR A 117 -1.43 -9.02 -11.61
C THR A 117 -0.35 -8.84 -12.65
N THR A 118 -0.42 -9.62 -13.73
CA THR A 118 0.48 -9.46 -14.88
C THR A 118 0.20 -8.15 -15.60
N PHE A 119 1.25 -7.42 -15.96
CA PHE A 119 1.15 -6.22 -16.77
C PHE A 119 1.83 -6.45 -18.11
N VAL A 120 1.10 -6.23 -19.20
CA VAL A 120 1.58 -6.45 -20.56
C VAL A 120 1.14 -5.25 -21.40
N ASN A 121 2.11 -4.56 -21.99
CA ASN A 121 1.87 -3.50 -22.96
C ASN A 121 2.77 -3.68 -24.18
N ASP A 122 2.21 -4.26 -25.24
CA ASP A 122 2.94 -4.55 -26.47
C ASP A 122 3.29 -3.30 -27.29
N THR A 123 2.53 -2.22 -27.13
CA THR A 123 2.76 -0.94 -27.82
C THR A 123 4.00 -0.25 -27.25
N THR A 124 4.17 -0.29 -25.93
CA THR A 124 5.26 0.41 -25.24
C THR A 124 6.40 -0.52 -24.84
N LYS A 125 6.25 -1.83 -25.13
CA LYS A 125 7.18 -2.90 -24.74
C LYS A 125 7.48 -2.90 -23.25
N VAL A 126 6.46 -2.70 -22.42
CA VAL A 126 6.58 -2.76 -20.97
C VAL A 126 5.87 -4.02 -20.49
N TYR A 127 6.64 -4.93 -19.91
CA TYR A 127 6.17 -6.21 -19.40
C TYR A 127 6.54 -6.31 -17.93
N GLY A 128 5.64 -6.82 -17.09
CA GLY A 128 5.88 -6.80 -15.65
C GLY A 128 4.84 -7.53 -14.83
N MET A 129 4.97 -7.37 -13.51
CA MET A 129 4.01 -7.85 -12.52
C MET A 129 3.79 -6.77 -11.48
N PHE A 130 2.54 -6.57 -11.09
CA PHE A 130 2.15 -5.74 -9.97
C PHE A 130 1.67 -6.62 -8.82
N TYR A 131 2.20 -6.40 -7.63
CA TYR A 131 1.87 -7.12 -6.41
C TYR A 131 1.16 -6.19 -5.43
N GLN A 132 -0.02 -6.60 -4.98
CA GLN A 132 -0.79 -5.97 -3.92
C GLN A 132 -0.71 -6.85 -2.70
N VAL A 133 -0.28 -6.28 -1.58
CA VAL A 133 -0.11 -6.98 -0.33
C VAL A 133 -1.18 -6.46 0.62
N TYR A 134 -2.01 -7.36 1.12
CA TYR A 134 -3.08 -7.05 2.08
C TYR A 134 -2.66 -7.46 3.49
N GLY A 135 -3.11 -6.72 4.50
CA GLY A 135 -2.79 -6.97 5.90
C GLY A 135 -1.57 -6.19 6.41
N ASN A 136 -1.07 -6.56 7.59
CA ASN A 136 -0.04 -5.81 8.31
C ASN A 136 1.39 -6.07 7.77
N ALA A 137 1.61 -5.73 6.50
CA ALA A 137 2.89 -5.84 5.83
C ALA A 137 3.65 -4.51 5.78
N ALA A 138 4.99 -4.60 5.78
CA ALA A 138 5.89 -3.46 5.73
C ALA A 138 5.83 -2.70 4.38
N SER A 139 5.47 -3.40 3.30
CA SER A 139 5.28 -2.83 1.96
C SER A 139 3.97 -3.32 1.39
N GLN A 140 3.07 -2.39 1.08
CA GLN A 140 1.68 -2.68 0.71
C GLN A 140 1.52 -2.90 -0.81
N SER A 141 2.45 -2.41 -1.63
CA SER A 141 2.46 -2.70 -3.06
C SER A 141 3.88 -2.67 -3.62
N GLN A 142 4.11 -3.49 -4.63
CA GLN A 142 5.39 -3.60 -5.32
C GLN A 142 5.15 -3.90 -6.80
N PHE A 143 6.09 -3.56 -7.67
CA PHE A 143 6.08 -4.02 -9.04
C PHE A 143 7.48 -4.23 -9.59
N TYR A 144 7.57 -4.97 -10.68
CA TYR A 144 8.70 -4.87 -11.60
C TYR A 144 8.21 -4.69 -13.02
N ALA A 145 9.00 -4.02 -13.85
CA ALA A 145 8.74 -3.84 -15.27
C ALA A 145 10.05 -3.91 -16.07
N THR A 146 9.99 -4.46 -17.29
CA THR A 146 11.13 -4.67 -18.17
C THR A 146 10.71 -4.61 -19.64
N ASP A 147 11.66 -4.29 -20.51
CA ASP A 147 11.55 -4.50 -21.97
C ASP A 147 11.98 -5.92 -22.40
N SER A 148 12.33 -6.78 -21.43
CA SER A 148 12.88 -8.13 -21.58
C SER A 148 14.33 -8.20 -22.07
N VAL A 149 14.94 -7.10 -22.52
CA VAL A 149 16.24 -7.12 -23.23
C VAL A 149 17.31 -6.24 -22.60
N LYS A 150 16.98 -5.02 -22.16
CA LYS A 150 17.97 -4.03 -21.70
C LYS A 150 17.58 -3.36 -20.39
N HIS A 151 16.30 -3.16 -20.13
CA HIS A 151 15.83 -2.32 -19.04
C HIS A 151 15.04 -3.13 -18.03
N PHE A 152 15.35 -2.94 -16.75
CA PHE A 152 14.59 -3.49 -15.65
C PHE A 152 14.40 -2.42 -14.58
N ILE A 153 13.16 -2.21 -14.15
CA ILE A 153 12.83 -1.31 -13.06
C ILE A 153 11.96 -2.05 -12.04
N SER A 154 12.21 -1.83 -10.76
CA SER A 154 11.35 -2.32 -9.67
C SER A 154 10.88 -1.15 -8.82
N GLY A 155 9.62 -1.20 -8.40
CA GLY A 155 9.00 -0.21 -7.51
C GLY A 155 8.54 -0.84 -6.20
N SER A 156 8.72 -0.14 -5.09
CA SER A 156 8.16 -0.56 -3.79
C SER A 156 7.74 0.64 -2.94
N ILE A 157 6.62 0.52 -2.22
CA ILE A 157 6.24 1.50 -1.18
C ILE A 157 6.92 1.12 0.13
N TYR A 158 7.45 2.13 0.81
CA TYR A 158 7.85 2.05 2.21
C TYR A 158 7.17 3.15 3.01
N PHE A 159 6.70 2.83 4.22
CA PHE A 159 6.19 3.81 5.17
C PHE A 159 7.26 4.12 6.22
N ASN A 160 7.50 5.40 6.47
CA ASN A 160 8.46 5.91 7.46
C ASN A 160 7.86 5.92 8.89
N VAL A 161 6.94 5.01 9.17
CA VAL A 161 6.25 4.85 10.46
C VAL A 161 6.14 3.37 10.79
N GLU A 162 6.09 3.06 12.08
CA GLU A 162 5.79 1.70 12.52
C GLU A 162 4.38 1.30 12.02
N PRO A 163 4.23 0.14 11.38
CA PRO A 163 2.99 -0.20 10.69
C PRO A 163 1.87 -0.47 11.69
N ASN A 164 0.93 0.48 11.79
CA ASN A 164 -0.43 0.24 12.24
C ASN A 164 -1.34 0.25 11.01
N TYR A 165 -1.77 -0.94 10.59
CA TYR A 165 -2.53 -1.18 9.35
C TYR A 165 -3.71 -0.22 9.18
N ASP A 166 -4.55 -0.07 10.20
CA ASP A 166 -5.75 0.76 10.15
C ASP A 166 -5.42 2.26 9.96
N SER A 167 -4.24 2.70 10.41
CA SER A 167 -3.79 4.08 10.30
C SER A 167 -3.16 4.40 8.94
N VAL A 168 -2.56 3.41 8.28
CA VAL A 168 -1.89 3.60 6.98
C VAL A 168 -2.76 3.20 5.80
N GLN A 169 -3.89 2.51 6.00
CA GLN A 169 -4.74 2.02 4.91
C GLN A 169 -5.16 3.10 3.90
N PRO A 170 -5.62 4.31 4.31
CA PRO A 170 -5.96 5.35 3.34
C PRO A 170 -4.76 5.77 2.48
N ALA A 171 -3.59 5.91 3.10
CA ALA A 171 -2.35 6.29 2.42
C ALA A 171 -1.88 5.18 1.48
N SER A 172 -1.95 3.93 1.94
CA SER A 172 -1.62 2.74 1.15
C SER A 172 -2.50 2.64 -0.10
N ASN A 173 -3.81 2.79 0.04
CA ASN A 173 -4.74 2.76 -1.09
C ASN A 173 -4.45 3.87 -2.11
N TYR A 174 -4.08 5.05 -1.63
CA TYR A 174 -3.71 6.19 -2.47
C TYR A 174 -2.42 5.88 -3.26
N LEU A 175 -1.36 5.51 -2.55
CA LEU A 175 -0.05 5.24 -3.13
C LEU A 175 -0.04 4.02 -4.05
N GLN A 176 -0.90 3.03 -3.79
CA GLN A 176 -1.10 1.90 -4.69
C GLN A 176 -1.60 2.35 -6.07
N LYS A 177 -2.52 3.32 -6.11
CA LYS A 177 -3.01 3.90 -7.39
C LYS A 177 -1.89 4.66 -8.09
N ASP A 178 -1.12 5.45 -7.34
CA ASP A 178 0.01 6.20 -7.90
C ASP A 178 1.11 5.28 -8.43
N MET A 179 1.45 4.21 -7.71
CA MET A 179 2.41 3.21 -8.18
C MET A 179 1.94 2.50 -9.45
N ARG A 180 0.65 2.16 -9.51
CA ARG A 180 0.06 1.59 -10.73
C ARG A 180 0.16 2.58 -11.89
N ARG A 181 -0.13 3.86 -11.66
CA ARG A 181 0.00 4.91 -12.68
C ARG A 181 1.44 5.03 -13.18
N ILE A 182 2.43 5.00 -12.29
CA ILE A 182 3.86 5.00 -12.65
C ILE A 182 4.17 3.83 -13.59
N MET A 183 3.74 2.61 -13.24
CA MET A 183 3.97 1.42 -14.05
C MET A 183 3.28 1.50 -15.42
N GLU A 184 2.03 1.95 -15.48
CA GLU A 184 1.22 2.07 -16.70
C GLU A 184 1.77 3.13 -17.68
N THR A 185 2.33 4.20 -17.13
CA THR A 185 2.87 5.33 -17.89
C THR A 185 4.35 5.22 -18.17
N LEU A 186 5.01 4.17 -17.68
CA LEU A 186 6.43 3.90 -17.93
C LEU A 186 6.68 3.76 -19.43
N ARG A 187 7.70 4.45 -19.94
CA ARG A 187 8.18 4.34 -21.33
C ARG A 187 9.69 4.27 -21.33
N TRP A 188 10.25 3.34 -22.11
CA TRP A 188 11.68 3.25 -22.39
C TRP A 188 12.08 4.30 -23.44
N LYS A 189 13.33 4.78 -23.39
CA LYS A 189 13.91 5.70 -24.38
C LYS A 189 14.75 4.97 -25.42
#